data_AF-A0A6I7XCS5-F1
#
_entry.id   AF-A0A6I7XCS5-F1
#
_cell.length_a   1.000
_cell.length_b   1.000
_cell.length_c   1.000
_cell.angle_alpha   90.00
_cell.angle_beta   90.00
_cell.angle_gamma   90.00
#
_symmetry.space_group_name_H-M   'P 1'
#
loop_
_entity.id
_entity.type
_entity.pdbx_description
1 polymer ?
#
loop_
_entity_poly.entity_id
_entity_poly.type
_entity_poly.pdbx_seq_one_letter_code
_entity_poly.pdbx_strand_id
1 'polypeptide(L)'
;MGALVNPVVDPISHQPESKYTPVGIKTYQAAWHGFILSRHPLDFNHPEYLVKVKGNQFYRYELAGEIVPESWEEWSKNILCSASNEAPQWQEYADPAQNKYRAARILDNQLLLFSSF
;
A
#
# COMPACT_ATOMS: atom_id res chain seq x y z
N MET A 1 -19.62 -12.93 0.97
CA MET A 1 -19.90 -11.58 0.43
C MET A 1 -19.16 -11.44 -0.88
N GLY A 2 -19.83 -11.79 -1.97
CA GLY A 2 -19.40 -11.54 -3.35
C GLY A 2 -20.51 -10.74 -4.00
N ALA A 3 -20.16 -9.67 -4.71
CA ALA A 3 -21.15 -8.81 -5.36
C ALA A 3 -20.55 -8.25 -6.65
N LEU A 4 -20.62 -9.04 -7.72
CA LEU A 4 -20.66 -8.59 -9.13
C LEU A 4 -20.82 -9.80 -10.07
N VAL A 5 -21.94 -10.52 -9.93
CA VAL A 5 -22.38 -11.46 -10.96
C VAL A 5 -23.81 -11.10 -11.33
N ASN A 6 -23.97 -10.65 -12.58
CA ASN A 6 -25.27 -10.33 -13.17
C ASN A 6 -25.98 -11.66 -13.52
N PRO A 7 -27.25 -11.85 -13.11
CA PRO A 7 -27.99 -13.08 -13.40
C PRO A 7 -28.60 -13.00 -14.80
N VAL A 8 -27.89 -13.50 -15.80
CA VAL A 8 -28.50 -13.84 -17.09
C VAL A 8 -28.14 -15.28 -17.39
N VAL A 9 -29.14 -16.16 -17.36
CA VAL A 9 -29.03 -17.60 -17.59
C VAL A 9 -29.61 -17.88 -18.98
N ASP A 10 -28.83 -18.55 -19.84
CA ASP A 10 -29.29 -18.97 -21.18
C ASP A 10 -29.97 -20.37 -21.10
N PRO A 11 -31.17 -20.56 -21.66
CA PRO A 11 -32.01 -21.72 -21.37
C PRO A 11 -31.72 -22.98 -22.19
N ILE A 12 -30.62 -23.10 -22.95
CA ILE A 12 -30.41 -24.26 -23.85
C ILE A 12 -29.17 -25.12 -23.55
N SER A 13 -28.06 -24.62 -22.99
CA SER A 13 -26.80 -25.39 -23.08
C SER A 13 -25.98 -25.66 -21.81
N HIS A 14 -26.35 -25.17 -20.61
CA HIS A 14 -25.75 -25.59 -19.31
C HIS A 14 -24.20 -25.67 -19.22
N GLN A 15 -23.46 -24.95 -20.06
CA GLN A 15 -21.99 -24.85 -20.00
C GLN A 15 -21.60 -23.43 -19.59
N PRO A 16 -20.82 -23.23 -18.51
CA PRO A 16 -20.36 -21.91 -18.14
C PRO A 16 -19.23 -21.47 -19.09
N GLU A 17 -19.53 -20.50 -19.94
CA GLU A 17 -18.55 -19.84 -20.79
C GLU A 17 -17.58 -18.98 -19.95
N SER A 18 -16.45 -19.57 -19.59
CA SER A 18 -15.31 -18.86 -19.02
C SER A 18 -14.44 -18.33 -20.15
N LYS A 19 -14.58 -17.05 -20.58
CA LYS A 19 -13.46 -16.27 -21.19
C LYS A 19 -13.67 -14.83 -21.68
N TYR A 20 -14.82 -14.17 -21.56
CA TYR A 20 -14.93 -12.77 -22.03
C TYR A 20 -15.70 -11.86 -21.10
N THR A 21 -15.00 -11.27 -20.13
CA THR A 21 -15.41 -10.01 -19.51
C THR A 21 -14.55 -8.91 -20.12
N PRO A 22 -15.09 -8.01 -20.96
CA PRO A 22 -14.34 -6.84 -21.41
C PRO A 22 -14.06 -5.96 -20.18
N VAL A 23 -12.83 -6.03 -19.69
CA VAL A 23 -12.36 -5.19 -18.59
C VAL A 23 -11.70 -3.96 -19.19
N GLY A 24 -12.24 -2.78 -18.88
CA GLY A 24 -11.63 -1.50 -19.23
C GLY A 24 -10.48 -1.22 -18.26
N ILE A 25 -9.24 -1.44 -18.69
CA ILE A 25 -8.06 -1.06 -17.92
C ILE A 25 -7.82 0.43 -18.15
N LYS A 26 -7.91 1.25 -17.09
CA LYS A 26 -7.47 2.65 -17.11
C LYS A 26 -6.22 2.77 -16.25
N THR A 27 -5.29 3.61 -16.69
CA THR A 27 -4.13 4.00 -15.87
C THR A 27 -4.63 4.71 -14.61
N TYR A 28 -4.29 4.18 -13.43
CA TYR A 28 -4.47 4.91 -12.18
C TYR A 28 -3.43 6.04 -12.14
N GLN A 29 -3.88 7.28 -12.27
CA GLN A 29 -3.02 8.47 -12.21
C GLN A 29 -2.84 8.89 -10.75
N ALA A 30 -2.03 8.14 -10.01
CA ALA A 30 -1.67 8.53 -8.67
C ALA A 30 -0.84 9.83 -8.69
N ALA A 31 -1.06 10.70 -7.71
CA ALA A 31 -0.22 11.87 -7.50
C ALA A 31 1.12 11.53 -6.83
N TRP A 32 1.19 10.38 -6.14
CA TRP A 32 2.42 9.88 -5.54
C TRP A 32 2.43 8.35 -5.48
N HIS A 33 3.64 7.80 -5.43
CA HIS A 33 3.88 6.38 -5.20
C HIS A 33 4.86 6.18 -4.04
N GLY A 34 4.70 5.09 -3.31
CA GLY A 34 5.61 4.73 -2.25
C GLY A 34 5.56 3.26 -1.89
N PHE A 35 6.51 2.83 -1.08
CA PHE A 35 6.50 1.49 -0.52
C PHE A 35 6.93 1.47 0.93
N ILE A 36 6.42 0.50 1.67
CA ILE A 36 6.79 0.22 3.05
C ILE A 36 7.31 -1.20 3.16
N LEU A 37 8.40 -1.39 3.89
CA LEU A 37 8.86 -2.69 4.37
C LEU A 37 8.69 -2.75 5.88
N SER A 38 8.02 -3.79 6.36
CA SER A 38 7.82 -4.01 7.80
C SER A 38 8.00 -5.47 8.18
N ARG A 39 8.46 -5.76 9.39
CA ARG A 39 8.50 -7.12 9.94
C ARG A 39 7.13 -7.59 10.43
N HIS A 40 6.30 -6.66 10.86
CA HIS A 40 4.97 -6.90 11.39
C HIS A 40 3.90 -6.41 10.40
N PRO A 41 2.70 -7.03 10.39
CA PRO A 41 1.60 -6.48 9.62
C PRO A 41 1.26 -5.08 10.15
N LEU A 42 1.25 -4.11 9.26
CA LEU A 42 0.70 -2.77 9.50
C LEU A 42 -0.77 -2.76 9.08
N ASP A 43 -1.57 -2.03 9.86
CA ASP A 43 -2.95 -1.68 9.54
C ASP A 43 -2.99 -0.31 8.88
N PHE A 44 -3.66 -0.23 7.74
CA PHE A 44 -3.85 1.00 6.99
C PHE A 44 -5.34 1.32 7.00
N ASN A 45 -5.71 2.49 7.53
CA ASN A 45 -7.13 2.79 7.68
C ASN A 45 -7.82 3.05 6.34
N HIS A 46 -7.22 3.75 5.36
CA HIS A 46 -7.82 3.94 4.02
C HIS A 46 -6.79 4.44 2.97
N PRO A 47 -5.96 3.57 2.38
CA PRO A 47 -5.19 3.97 1.21
C PRO A 47 -6.07 3.87 -0.06
N GLU A 48 -5.95 4.85 -0.94
CA GLU A 48 -6.64 4.88 -2.24
C GLU A 48 -6.19 3.70 -3.12
N TYR A 49 -4.90 3.34 -3.02
CA TYR A 49 -4.35 2.14 -3.60
C TYR A 49 -3.32 1.50 -2.66
N LEU A 50 -3.52 0.22 -2.30
CA LEU A 50 -2.59 -0.56 -1.50
C LEU A 50 -2.45 -1.98 -2.02
N VAL A 51 -1.21 -2.43 -2.18
CA VAL A 51 -0.85 -3.82 -2.42
C VAL A 51 -0.05 -4.33 -1.23
N LYS A 52 -0.53 -5.39 -0.57
CA LYS A 52 0.17 -6.09 0.51
C LYS A 52 0.78 -7.38 -0.01
N VAL A 53 2.10 -7.49 0.07
CA VAL A 53 2.88 -8.68 -0.28
C VAL A 53 3.53 -9.24 0.97
N LYS A 54 3.19 -10.47 1.34
CA LYS A 54 3.84 -11.18 2.46
C LYS A 54 5.07 -11.93 1.93
N GLY A 55 6.26 -11.49 2.33
CA GLY A 55 7.52 -12.22 2.15
C GLY A 55 7.78 -13.19 3.30
N ASN A 56 8.90 -13.91 3.22
CA ASN A 56 9.23 -14.96 4.20
C ASN A 56 9.49 -14.41 5.62
N GLN A 57 9.98 -13.18 5.72
CA GLN A 57 10.31 -12.54 7.00
C GLN A 57 9.90 -11.07 7.09
N PHE A 58 9.14 -10.57 6.10
CA PHE A 58 8.72 -9.17 6.02
C PHE A 58 7.41 -9.06 5.24
N TYR A 59 6.74 -7.93 5.40
CA TYR A 59 5.63 -7.45 4.59
C TYR A 59 6.14 -6.28 3.74
N ARG A 60 5.86 -6.33 2.45
CA ARG A 60 6.03 -5.21 1.53
C ARG A 60 4.65 -4.65 1.22
N TYR A 61 4.51 -3.36 1.40
CA TYR A 61 3.32 -2.62 1.03
C TYR A 61 3.69 -1.67 -0.10
N GLU A 62 2.92 -1.67 -1.18
CA GLU A 62 3.03 -0.66 -2.22
C GLU A 62 1.80 0.23 -2.13
N LEU A 63 2.04 1.53 -2.09
CA LEU A 63 1.05 2.55 -1.83
C LEU A 63 1.04 3.54 -2.98
N ALA A 64 -0.15 3.98 -3.33
CA ALA A 64 -0.34 5.11 -4.22
C ALA A 64 -1.59 5.88 -3.78
N GLY A 65 -1.56 7.19 -4.00
CA GLY A 65 -2.66 8.07 -3.66
C GLY A 65 -2.78 9.25 -4.61
N GLU A 66 -3.96 9.84 -4.68
CA GLU A 66 -4.28 11.03 -5.47
C GLU A 66 -3.97 12.31 -4.68
N ILE A 67 -3.89 12.22 -3.34
CA ILE A 67 -3.59 13.35 -2.46
C ILE A 67 -2.17 13.21 -1.89
N VAL A 68 -1.26 14.10 -2.31
CA VAL A 68 0.10 14.19 -1.75
C VAL A 68 0.02 14.74 -0.32
N PRO A 69 0.60 14.05 0.69
CA PRO A 69 0.66 14.57 2.05
C PRO A 69 1.41 15.90 2.13
N GLU A 70 0.96 16.81 3.00
CA GLU A 70 1.65 18.08 3.26
C GLU A 70 3.04 17.86 3.88
N SER A 71 3.16 16.79 4.68
CA SER A 71 4.38 16.41 5.39
C SER A 71 4.57 14.91 5.35
N TRP A 72 5.58 14.46 4.60
CA TRP A 72 5.96 13.04 4.55
C TRP A 72 6.48 12.51 5.88
N GLU A 73 7.06 13.40 6.69
CA GLU A 73 7.53 13.06 8.03
C GLU A 73 6.36 12.68 8.93
N GLU A 74 5.34 13.53 9.03
CA GLU A 74 4.15 13.25 9.84
C GLU A 74 3.36 12.06 9.31
N TRP A 75 3.23 11.96 7.98
CA TRP A 75 2.58 10.84 7.34
C TRP A 75 3.28 9.51 7.67
N SER A 76 4.62 9.47 7.55
CA SER A 76 5.39 8.25 7.82
C SER A 76 5.39 7.91 9.31
N LYS A 77 5.48 8.91 10.20
CA LYS A 77 5.36 8.71 11.65
C LYS A 77 3.98 8.19 12.02
N ASN A 78 2.89 8.70 11.44
CA ASN A 78 1.54 8.23 11.74
C ASN A 78 1.35 6.74 11.43
N ILE A 79 1.90 6.27 10.30
CA ILE A 79 1.76 4.88 9.85
C ILE A 79 2.75 3.96 10.55
N LEU A 80 3.99 4.41 10.73
CA LEU A 80 5.06 3.57 11.25
C LEU A 80 5.09 3.57 12.78
N CYS A 81 4.57 4.59 13.49
CA CYS A 81 4.43 4.60 14.95
C CYS A 81 3.23 3.77 15.41
N SER A 82 3.38 2.45 15.47
CA SER A 82 2.54 1.61 16.32
C SER A 82 2.87 1.86 17.80
N ALA A 83 1.87 1.78 18.67
CA ALA A 83 1.92 2.06 20.12
C ALA A 83 2.89 1.15 20.92
N SER A 84 4.19 1.33 20.72
CA SER A 84 5.25 0.73 21.54
C SER A 84 5.73 1.74 22.57
N ASN A 85 5.93 1.30 23.82
CA ASN A 85 6.39 2.14 24.93
C ASN A 85 7.88 2.54 24.85
N GLU A 86 8.61 2.06 23.85
CA GLU A 86 10.03 2.36 23.65
C GLU A 86 10.23 3.45 22.61
N ALA A 87 11.20 4.33 22.85
CA ALA A 87 11.56 5.41 21.94
C ALA A 87 12.23 4.81 20.69
N PRO A 88 11.57 4.81 19.52
CA PRO A 88 12.17 4.29 18.31
C PRO A 88 13.31 5.18 17.82
N GLN A 89 14.34 4.57 17.23
CA GLN A 89 15.39 5.33 16.54
C GLN A 89 14.94 5.61 15.10
N TRP A 90 14.99 6.87 14.71
CA TRP A 90 14.61 7.32 13.37
C TRP A 90 15.83 7.72 12.55
N GLN A 91 15.81 7.37 11.27
CA GLN A 91 16.73 7.87 10.27
C GLN A 91 15.93 8.35 9.06
N GLU A 92 16.08 9.62 8.73
CA GLU A 92 15.29 10.28 7.69
C GLU A 92 16.21 10.82 6.59
N TYR A 93 15.70 10.80 5.36
CA TYR A 93 16.32 11.39 4.19
C TYR A 93 15.25 12.03 3.32
N ALA A 94 15.36 13.32 3.07
CA ALA A 94 14.47 14.08 2.21
C ALA A 94 15.29 14.78 1.13
N ASP A 95 14.85 14.67 -0.13
CA ASP A 95 15.37 15.44 -1.24
C ASP A 95 14.18 16.15 -1.94
N PRO A 96 13.87 17.39 -1.53
CA PRO A 96 12.79 18.18 -2.13
C PRO A 96 13.00 18.48 -3.61
N ALA A 97 14.26 18.56 -4.07
CA ALA A 97 14.55 18.82 -5.48
C ALA A 97 14.15 17.64 -6.38
N GLN A 98 14.03 16.44 -5.80
CA GLN A 98 13.63 15.22 -6.49
C GLN A 98 12.28 14.66 -6.00
N ASN A 99 11.55 15.37 -5.13
CA ASN A 99 10.32 14.90 -4.46
C ASN A 99 10.46 13.54 -3.75
N LYS A 100 11.68 13.21 -3.27
CA LYS A 100 11.95 11.93 -2.61
C LYS A 100 11.95 12.09 -1.11
N TYR A 101 11.27 11.19 -0.43
CA TYR A 101 11.34 11.07 1.02
C TYR A 101 11.55 9.61 1.44
N ARG A 102 12.41 9.39 2.43
CA ARG A 102 12.69 8.09 3.03
C ARG A 102 12.74 8.22 4.53
N ALA A 103 12.03 7.33 5.21
CA ALA A 103 12.07 7.21 6.66
C ALA A 103 12.35 5.76 7.05
N ALA A 104 13.32 5.57 7.93
CA ALA A 104 13.63 4.29 8.55
C ALA A 104 13.37 4.41 10.06
N ARG A 105 12.48 3.56 10.57
CA ARG A 105 12.22 3.37 11.99
C ARG A 105 12.90 2.08 12.43
N ILE A 106 13.75 2.15 13.45
CA ILE A 106 14.43 1.00 14.04
C ILE A 106 13.91 0.78 15.46
N LEU A 107 13.40 -0.42 15.72
CA LEU A 107 12.89 -0.86 17.02
C LEU A 107 13.31 -2.32 17.24
N ASP A 108 13.85 -2.68 18.40
CA ASP A 108 14.29 -4.06 18.71
C ASP A 108 15.19 -4.71 17.63
N ASN A 109 16.13 -3.94 17.07
CA ASN A 109 16.98 -4.39 15.96
C ASN A 109 16.20 -4.76 14.68
N GLN A 110 14.92 -4.37 14.58
CA GLN A 110 14.07 -4.53 13.40
C GLN A 110 13.91 -3.21 12.65
N LEU A 111 14.04 -3.27 11.33
CA LEU A 111 13.90 -2.13 10.44
C LEU A 111 12.49 -2.09 9.85
N LEU A 112 11.80 -0.97 10.03
CA LEU A 112 10.67 -0.55 9.23
C LEU A 112 11.12 0.59 8.31
N LEU A 113 10.85 0.48 7.01
CA LEU A 113 11.25 1.47 6.01
C LEU A 113 10.03 1.98 5.27
N PHE A 114 9.96 3.29 5.04
CA PHE A 114 9.09 3.94 4.08
C PHE A 114 9.92 4.71 3.06
N SER A 115 9.52 4.68 1.79
CA SER A 115 10.07 5.53 0.74
C SER A 115 8.96 5.98 -0.20
N SER A 116 8.93 7.27 -0.52
CA SER A 116 8.18 7.84 -1.64
C SER A 116 9.10 8.05 -2.86
N PHE A 117 8.51 8.11 -4.05
CA PHE A 117 9.17 8.38 -5.32
C PHE A 117 8.42 9.41 -6.15
#